data_AF-A0A946MFP3-F1
#
_entry.id   AF-A0A946MFP3-F1
#
_cell.length_a   1.000
_cell.length_b   1.000
_cell.length_c   1.000
_cell.angle_alpha   90.00
_cell.angle_beta   90.00
_cell.angle_gamma   90.00
#
_symmetry.space_group_name_H-M   'P 1'
#
loop_
_entity.id
_entity.type
_entity.pdbx_description
1 polymer ?
#
loop_
_entity_poly.entity_id
_entity_poly.type
_entity_poly.pdbx_seq_one_letter_code
_entity_poly.pdbx_strand_id
1 'polypeptide(L)' 'NAQAAWRRVIVLATEFGIPVPAFSAALAYYDSYRRGGLPANLLQAQRDYFGAHTYERTDREGSFHAQWLQWRRDPQD' A
#
# COMPACT_ATOMS: atom_id res chain seq x y z
N ASN A 1 22.30 6.68 -14.38
CA ASN A 1 21.76 6.49 -13.02
C ASN A 1 21.10 7.79 -12.56
N ALA A 2 19.79 7.97 -12.79
CA ALA A 2 19.07 9.25 -12.57
C ALA A 2 18.14 9.25 -11.33
N GLN A 3 17.83 8.08 -10.77
CA GLN A 3 16.87 7.92 -9.67
C GLN A 3 17.24 8.72 -8.42
N ALA A 4 18.53 8.76 -8.05
CA ALA A 4 18.98 9.49 -6.87
C ALA A 4 18.74 11.01 -7.01
N ALA A 5 19.01 11.57 -8.19
CA ALA A 5 18.76 12.98 -8.47
C ALA A 5 17.26 13.30 -8.47
N TRP A 6 16.45 12.43 -9.06
CA TRP A 6 14.99 12.58 -9.09
C TRP A 6 14.38 12.64 -7.69
N ARG A 7 14.81 11.75 -6.78
CA ARG A 7 14.38 11.78 -5.37
C ARG A 7 14.75 13.08 -4.67
N ARG A 8 15.99 13.56 -4.87
CA ARG A 8 16.44 14.84 -4.28
C ARG A 8 15.60 16.02 -4.75
N VAL A 9 15.25 16.07 -6.03
CA VAL A 9 14.38 17.13 -6.58
C VAL A 9 13.00 17.10 -5.93
N ILE A 10 12.39 15.92 -5.75
CA ILE A 10 11.07 15.80 -5.10
C ILE A 10 11.11 16.22 -3.63
N VAL A 11 12.15 15.83 -2.89
CA VAL A 11 12.33 16.23 -1.48
C VAL A 11 12.43 17.75 -1.39
N LEU A 12 13.34 18.35 -2.17
CA LEU A 12 13.54 19.80 -2.17
C LEU A 12 12.26 20.55 -2.57
N ALA A 13 11.61 20.14 -3.65
CA ALA A 13 10.36 20.77 -4.07
C ALA A 13 9.28 20.72 -2.97
N THR A 14 9.19 19.60 -2.26
CA THR A 14 8.24 19.41 -1.16
C THR A 14 8.55 20.34 0.03
N GLU A 15 9.82 20.43 0.44
CA GLU A 15 10.26 21.31 1.54
C GLU A 15 9.98 22.80 1.24
N PHE A 16 10.11 23.20 -0.01
CA PHE A 16 9.86 24.58 -0.45
C PHE A 16 8.40 24.85 -0.84
N GLY A 17 7.49 23.86 -0.70
CA GLY A 17 6.09 24.01 -1.07
C GLY A 17 5.85 24.18 -2.59
N ILE A 18 6.79 23.74 -3.43
CA ILE A 18 6.68 23.78 -4.89
C ILE A 18 5.91 22.54 -5.37
N PRO A 19 4.74 22.70 -6.00
CA PRO A 19 3.95 21.57 -6.46
C PRO A 19 4.63 20.85 -7.64
N VAL A 20 4.95 19.57 -7.46
CA VAL A 20 5.58 18.72 -8.49
C VAL A 20 4.78 17.42 -8.75
N PRO A 21 3.46 17.50 -9.02
CA PRO A 21 2.57 16.33 -9.03
C PRO A 21 3.01 15.24 -10.03
N ALA A 22 3.40 15.63 -11.24
CA ALA A 22 3.83 14.68 -12.27
C ALA A 22 5.14 13.96 -11.89
N PHE A 23 6.11 14.68 -11.29
CA PHE A 23 7.37 14.10 -10.84
C PHE A 23 7.16 13.11 -9.70
N SER A 24 6.36 13.50 -8.70
CA SER A 24 6.03 12.62 -7.56
C SER A 24 5.24 11.39 -8.00
N ALA A 25 4.23 11.55 -8.86
CA ALA A 25 3.43 10.44 -9.37
C ALA A 25 4.26 9.47 -10.20
N ALA A 26 5.13 9.96 -11.09
CA ALA A 26 5.99 9.10 -11.87
C ALA A 26 6.98 8.32 -10.98
N LEU A 27 7.51 8.91 -9.90
CA LEU A 27 8.41 8.20 -8.97
C LEU A 27 7.64 7.12 -8.20
N ALA A 28 6.44 7.44 -7.74
CA ALA A 28 5.56 6.50 -7.06
C ALA A 28 5.20 5.31 -7.97
N TYR A 29 4.90 5.56 -9.24
CA TYR A 29 4.65 4.52 -10.24
C TYR A 29 5.88 3.63 -10.45
N TYR A 30 7.05 4.24 -10.69
CA TYR A 30 8.30 3.52 -10.88
C TYR A 30 8.64 2.62 -9.67
N ASP A 31 8.50 3.15 -8.46
CA ASP A 31 8.75 2.40 -7.22
C ASP A 31 7.72 1.29 -6.98
N SER A 32 6.46 1.51 -7.35
CA SER A 32 5.40 0.50 -7.22
C SER A 32 5.63 -0.64 -8.20
N TYR A 33 5.98 -0.33 -9.45
CA TYR A 33 6.17 -1.32 -10.51
C TYR A 33 7.31 -2.29 -10.22
N ARG A 34 8.41 -1.82 -9.62
CA ARG A 34 9.60 -2.65 -9.36
C ARG A 34 9.54 -3.43 -8.03
N ARG A 35 8.49 -3.30 -7.24
CA ARG A 35 8.35 -4.05 -5.97
C ARG A 35 7.65 -5.38 -6.21
N GLY A 36 8.23 -6.46 -5.67
CA GLY A 36 7.60 -7.79 -5.69
C GLY A 36 6.38 -7.92 -4.77
N GLY A 37 6.16 -6.96 -3.86
CA GLY A 37 4.99 -6.90 -2.98
C GLY A 37 4.64 -5.46 -2.61
N LEU A 38 3.35 -5.15 -2.62
CA LEU A 38 2.78 -3.86 -2.26
C LEU A 38 1.90 -3.99 -1.01
N PRO A 39 1.67 -2.89 -0.26
CA PRO A 39 0.80 -2.89 0.91
C PRO A 39 -0.70 -3.10 0.60
N ALA A 40 -1.04 -3.51 -0.63
CA ALA A 40 -2.40 -3.83 -1.05
C ALA A 40 -3.02 -4.99 -0.25
N ASN A 41 -2.22 -5.82 0.43
CA ASN A 41 -2.69 -6.83 1.35
C ASN A 41 -3.51 -6.24 2.53
N LEU A 42 -3.15 -5.05 3.02
CA LEU A 42 -3.94 -4.37 4.05
C LEU A 42 -5.29 -3.90 3.49
N LEU A 43 -5.32 -3.42 2.25
CA LEU A 43 -6.57 -3.05 1.58
C LEU A 43 -7.47 -4.28 1.39
N GLN A 44 -6.90 -5.44 1.03
CA GLN A 44 -7.66 -6.69 0.96
C GLN A 44 -8.21 -7.09 2.33
N ALA A 45 -7.40 -7.00 3.39
CA ALA A 45 -7.85 -7.25 4.76
C ALA A 45 -9.02 -6.33 5.15
N GLN A 46 -8.94 -5.03 4.84
CA GLN A 46 -10.02 -4.08 5.10
C GLN A 46 -11.30 -4.42 4.32
N ARG A 47 -11.18 -4.72 3.02
CA ARG A 47 -12.33 -5.12 2.17
C ARG A 47 -13.01 -6.37 2.70
N ASP A 48 -12.24 -7.35 3.17
CA ASP A 48 -12.77 -8.57 3.76
C ASP A 48 -13.40 -8.31 5.14
N TYR A 49 -12.78 -7.46 5.97
CA TYR A 49 -13.28 -7.09 7.29
C TYR A 49 -14.65 -6.41 7.24
N PHE A 50 -14.81 -5.37 6.41
CA PHE A 50 -16.04 -4.57 6.38
C PHE A 50 -17.11 -5.12 5.43
N GLY A 51 -16.71 -5.86 4.39
CA GLY A 51 -17.59 -6.20 3.28
C GLY A 51 -17.63 -7.68 2.90
N ALA A 52 -16.94 -8.56 3.64
CA ALA A 52 -16.84 -9.99 3.32
C ALA A 52 -16.41 -10.26 1.86
N HIS A 53 -15.57 -9.38 1.31
CA HIS A 53 -15.14 -9.43 -0.09
C HIS A 53 -14.12 -10.54 -0.41
N THR A 54 -13.68 -11.30 0.59
CA THR A 54 -12.63 -12.32 0.48
C THR A 54 -11.28 -11.76 0.04
N TYR A 55 -10.24 -12.59 0.12
CA TYR A 55 -8.89 -12.30 -0.37
C TYR A 55 -8.16 -13.58 -0.79
N GLU A 56 -7.08 -13.45 -1.56
CA GLU A 56 -6.18 -14.55 -1.92
C GLU A 56 -4.98 -14.60 -0.97
N ARG A 57 -4.37 -15.78 -0.84
CA ARG A 57 -3.17 -15.99 -0.03
C ARG A 57 -1.96 -16.27 -0.89
N THR A 58 -0.78 -15.96 -0.36
CA THR A 58 0.49 -16.19 -1.05
C THR A 58 1.02 -17.61 -0.91
N ASP A 59 0.48 -18.40 0.02
CA ASP A 59 0.95 -19.75 0.35
C ASP A 59 0.07 -20.88 -0.21
N ARG A 60 -1.15 -20.57 -0.68
CA ARG A 60 -2.06 -21.53 -1.30
C ARG A 60 -3.12 -20.86 -2.15
N GLU A 61 -3.55 -21.55 -3.20
CA GLU A 61 -4.60 -21.10 -4.10
C GLU A 61 -5.98 -21.10 -3.43
N GLY A 62 -6.84 -20.18 -3.85
CA GLY A 62 -8.23 -20.07 -3.41
C GLY A 62 -8.62 -18.67 -2.95
N SER A 63 -9.92 -18.51 -2.65
CA SER A 63 -10.51 -17.31 -2.06
C SER A 63 -10.84 -17.59 -0.59
N PHE A 64 -10.44 -16.68 0.29
CA PHE A 64 -10.52 -16.85 1.74
C PHE A 64 -11.26 -15.69 2.39
N HIS A 65 -12.10 -16.00 3.38
CA HIS A 65 -12.72 -15.04 4.28
C HIS A 65 -12.21 -15.28 5.70
N ALA A 66 -11.80 -14.22 6.40
CA ALA A 66 -11.40 -14.30 7.80
C ALA A 66 -12.57 -13.97 8.73
N GLN A 67 -12.67 -14.67 9.86
CA GLN A 67 -13.68 -14.40 10.89
C GLN A 67 -13.21 -13.29 11.83
N TRP A 68 -13.02 -12.09 11.28
CA TRP A 68 -12.36 -10.97 11.96
C TRP A 68 -12.95 -10.62 13.33
N LEU A 69 -14.28 -10.62 13.45
CA LEU A 69 -14.96 -10.26 14.70
C LEU A 69 -14.79 -11.33 15.79
N GLN A 70 -14.64 -12.60 15.41
CA GLN A 70 -14.41 -13.67 16.36
C GLN A 70 -12.96 -13.65 16.90
N TRP A 71 -12.02 -13.16 16.10
CA TRP A 71 -10.61 -13.04 16.49
C TRP A 71 -10.27 -11.69 17.12
N ARG A 72 -11.21 -10.74 17.09
CA ARG A 72 -11.04 -9.44 17.72
C ARG A 72 -10.88 -9.67 19.23
N ARG A 73 -9.77 -9.18 19.79
CA ARG A 73 -9.59 -9.15 21.24
C ARG A 73 -10.61 -8.20 21.84
N ASP A 74 -11.15 -8.58 22.99
CA ASP A 74 -11.97 -7.68 23.78
C ASP A 74 -11.14 -6.42 24.11
N PRO A 75 -11.75 -5.22 24.02
CA PRO A 75 -11.13 -4.01 24.51
C PRO A 75 -10.70 -4.24 25.97
N GLN A 76 -9.43 -4.00 26.28
CA GLN A 76 -9.03 -3.84 27.66
C GLN A 76 -9.43 -2.41 28.03
N ASP A 77 -10.42 -2.30 28.93
CA ASP A 77 -10.81 -1.02 29.54
C ASP A 77 -9.63 -0.36 30.28
#